data_AF-A0A3B1CBW4-F1
#
_entry.id   AF-A0A3B1CBW4-F1
#
_cell.length_a   1.000
_cell.length_b   1.000
_cell.length_c   1.000
_cell.angle_alpha   90.00
_cell.angle_beta   90.00
_cell.angle_gamma   90.00
#
_symmetry.space_group_name_H-M   'P 1'
#
loop_
_entity.id
_entity.type
_entity.pdbx_description
1 polymer ?
#
loop_
_entity_poly.entity_id
_entity_poly.type
_entity_poly.pdbx_seq_one_letter_code
_entity_poly.pdbx_strand_id
1 'polypeptide(L)'
;MLETAKKEMKNGLVFDSATPLDDVKDLLNNSTSLTIDCGVTKMTGPRLNDLMKTARAEGVDDFTLLNVCGQNLIGTGVSGPAKIDVHGLMGNHSAAFIDKIELNTYPTFFPNQVWCPGDAQVAIANTSNPTNLNIGGSVDDLFASYCPSGVFRVAGQGGNRCGLRTGAGIPHVWREIDYSEFKNMTVDEIKEDLLYKYQLRKAKLNSLGFQKFLLEFKKKIEDRKPPVIVFGRRVRDYFMEYAQGTIGVILNIYDAPSPVGYYICSGMTAGKAFIRGDVSHDRLGANVKLSPMTDENREFLGGQILDFYKTFSKRLTDSYQEKLDGFVERLDKNRDEALDQFVKIVPVDSE
;
A
#
# COMPACT_ATOMS: atom_id res chain seq x y z
N MET A 1 -14.12 12.08 19.70
CA MET A 1 -13.22 11.15 18.98
C MET A 1 -11.83 11.12 19.59
N LEU A 2 -11.07 12.23 19.65
CA LEU A 2 -9.71 12.25 20.22
C LEU A 2 -9.66 11.93 21.73
N GLU A 3 -10.63 12.42 22.51
CA GLU A 3 -10.75 12.06 23.94
C GLU A 3 -11.17 10.60 24.16
N THR A 4 -11.89 10.01 23.20
CA THR A 4 -12.31 8.61 23.22
C THR A 4 -11.12 7.69 22.95
N ALA A 5 -10.30 8.00 21.92
CA ALA A 5 -9.05 7.31 21.64
C ALA A 5 -8.04 7.44 22.81
N LYS A 6 -7.90 8.64 23.40
CA LYS A 6 -7.06 8.84 24.60
C LYS A 6 -7.59 8.13 25.85
N LYS A 7 -8.91 7.90 25.97
CA LYS A 7 -9.51 7.15 27.09
C LYS A 7 -9.35 5.64 26.92
N GLU A 8 -9.46 5.11 25.70
CA GLU A 8 -9.25 3.69 25.41
C GLU A 8 -7.77 3.29 25.47
N MET A 9 -6.85 4.19 25.10
CA MET A 9 -5.39 3.97 25.18
C MET A 9 -4.79 4.01 26.60
N LYS A 10 -5.55 4.45 27.62
CA LYS A 10 -5.01 4.70 28.97
C LYS A 10 -4.67 3.42 29.78
N ASN A 11 -5.03 2.24 29.29
CA ASN A 11 -4.78 0.96 29.96
C ASN A 11 -3.82 0.03 29.18
N GLY A 12 -3.20 0.51 28.09
CA GLY A 12 -2.28 -0.27 27.25
C GLY A 12 -0.81 -0.09 27.63
N LEU A 13 0.04 -1.02 27.19
CA LEU A 13 1.50 -0.90 27.27
C LEU A 13 1.99 0.21 26.34
N VAL A 14 2.67 1.21 26.89
CA VAL A 14 3.19 2.37 26.15
C VAL A 14 4.72 2.42 26.29
N PHE A 15 5.42 2.34 25.16
CA PHE A 15 6.86 2.59 25.08
C PHE A 15 7.15 4.00 24.59
N ASP A 16 8.34 4.50 24.91
CA ASP A 16 8.81 5.81 24.48
C ASP A 16 10.30 5.77 24.11
N SER A 17 10.89 6.95 23.88
CA SER A 17 12.31 7.06 23.49
C SER A 17 13.28 6.44 24.50
N ALA A 18 12.89 6.39 25.78
CA ALA A 18 13.72 5.92 26.89
C ALA A 18 13.61 4.40 27.12
N THR A 19 12.63 3.70 26.55
CA THR A 19 12.43 2.24 26.75
C THR A 19 13.62 1.42 26.21
N PRO A 20 14.49 0.80 27.03
CA PRO A 20 15.66 0.08 26.54
C PRO A 20 15.28 -1.10 25.63
N LEU A 21 16.06 -1.36 24.58
CA LEU A 21 15.76 -2.47 23.65
C LEU A 21 15.85 -3.84 24.33
N ASP A 22 16.83 -4.00 25.23
CA ASP A 22 17.08 -5.27 25.91
C ASP A 22 15.92 -5.64 26.85
N ASP A 23 15.20 -4.64 27.36
CA ASP A 23 14.07 -4.82 28.28
C ASP A 23 12.74 -5.05 27.54
N VAL A 24 12.69 -4.88 26.21
CA VAL A 24 11.44 -4.96 25.42
C VAL A 24 10.71 -6.28 25.67
N LYS A 25 11.44 -7.40 25.65
CA LYS A 25 10.87 -8.73 25.86
C LYS A 25 10.14 -8.85 27.20
N ASP A 26 10.81 -8.41 28.27
CA ASP A 26 10.28 -8.51 29.63
C ASP A 26 9.10 -7.55 29.83
N LEU A 27 9.21 -6.34 29.27
CA LEU A 27 8.17 -5.31 29.36
C LEU A 27 6.92 -5.65 28.55
N LEU A 28 7.06 -6.39 27.44
CA LEU A 28 5.92 -6.82 26.62
C LEU A 28 4.99 -7.77 27.36
N ASN A 29 5.51 -8.61 28.26
CA ASN A 29 4.73 -9.57 29.05
C ASN A 29 3.72 -10.37 28.21
N ASN A 30 4.16 -10.91 27.06
CA ASN A 30 3.35 -11.63 26.07
C ASN A 30 2.22 -10.82 25.38
N SER A 31 2.26 -9.49 25.44
CA SER A 31 1.34 -8.65 24.67
C SER A 31 1.61 -8.78 23.17
N THR A 32 0.55 -8.97 22.38
CA THR A 32 0.60 -8.94 20.91
C THR A 32 0.40 -7.52 20.35
N SER A 33 0.06 -6.56 21.20
CA SER A 33 -0.14 -5.15 20.82
C SER A 33 0.81 -4.23 21.58
N LEU A 34 1.27 -3.17 20.91
CA LEU A 34 2.18 -2.19 21.50
C LEU A 34 1.83 -0.77 21.06
N THR A 35 1.70 0.13 22.02
CA THR A 35 1.67 1.58 21.76
C THR A 35 3.07 2.17 21.92
N ILE A 36 3.49 3.02 21.00
CA ILE A 36 4.77 3.76 21.09
C ILE A 36 4.49 5.25 20.94
N ASP A 37 4.81 6.05 21.97
CA ASP A 37 4.76 7.51 21.90
C ASP A 37 6.10 8.06 21.39
N CYS A 38 6.07 8.64 20.18
CA CYS A 38 7.25 9.23 19.55
C CYS A 38 7.63 10.59 20.17
N GLY A 39 6.75 11.18 20.97
CA GLY A 39 6.99 12.43 21.68
C GLY A 39 7.28 13.61 20.74
N VAL A 40 6.69 13.62 19.53
CA VAL A 40 6.90 14.62 18.46
C VAL A 40 8.34 14.63 17.94
N THR A 41 9.28 15.19 18.68
CA THR A 41 10.71 15.28 18.33
C THR A 41 11.62 14.49 19.27
N LYS A 42 11.07 13.81 20.27
CA LYS A 42 11.85 13.08 21.29
C LYS A 42 12.43 11.76 20.78
N MET A 43 11.77 11.12 19.82
CA MET A 43 12.21 9.86 19.23
C MET A 43 12.68 10.05 17.78
N THR A 44 13.83 9.48 17.43
CA THR A 44 14.30 9.43 16.04
C THR A 44 13.64 8.28 15.28
N GLY A 45 13.58 8.38 13.95
CA GLY A 45 13.02 7.31 13.13
C GLY A 45 13.74 5.96 13.23
N PRO A 46 15.09 5.90 13.20
CA PRO A 46 15.82 4.65 13.43
C PRO A 46 15.47 4.03 14.79
N ARG A 47 15.42 4.85 15.84
CA ARG A 47 15.08 4.40 17.20
C ARG A 47 13.69 3.78 17.27
N LEU A 48 12.70 4.44 16.66
CA LEU A 48 11.34 3.94 16.55
C LEU A 48 11.31 2.60 15.80
N ASN A 49 11.98 2.53 14.65
CA ASN A 49 11.98 1.32 13.82
C ASN A 49 12.70 0.14 14.52
N ASP A 50 13.76 0.41 15.28
CA ASP A 50 14.44 -0.61 16.09
C ASP A 50 13.51 -1.16 17.18
N LEU A 51 12.80 -0.28 17.91
CA LEU A 51 11.79 -0.69 18.88
C LEU A 51 10.70 -1.56 18.23
N MET A 52 10.19 -1.16 17.07
CA MET A 52 9.18 -1.94 16.33
C MET A 52 9.71 -3.32 15.92
N LYS A 53 10.95 -3.41 15.43
CA LYS A 53 11.56 -4.68 15.03
C LYS A 53 11.81 -5.61 16.21
N THR A 54 12.34 -5.08 17.31
CA THR A 54 12.56 -5.86 18.53
C THR A 54 11.23 -6.37 19.07
N ALA A 55 10.22 -5.50 19.18
CA ALA A 55 8.89 -5.92 19.63
C ALA A 55 8.24 -6.92 18.67
N ARG A 56 8.42 -6.76 17.36
CA ARG A 56 7.92 -7.70 16.35
C ARG A 56 8.54 -9.08 16.49
N ALA A 57 9.84 -9.16 16.81
CA ALA A 57 10.56 -10.41 17.05
C ALA A 57 10.01 -11.17 18.27
N GLU A 58 9.51 -10.44 19.26
CA GLU A 58 8.86 -11.00 20.46
C GLU A 58 7.34 -11.26 20.29
N GLY A 59 6.80 -11.08 19.08
CA GLY A 59 5.44 -11.51 18.73
C GLY A 59 4.39 -10.40 18.64
N VAL A 60 4.77 -9.12 18.77
CA VAL A 60 3.84 -8.00 18.54
C VAL A 60 3.42 -7.92 17.08
N ASP A 61 2.11 -7.94 16.82
CA ASP A 61 1.53 -7.84 15.49
C ASP A 61 0.58 -6.64 15.32
N ASP A 62 0.27 -5.89 16.37
CA ASP A 62 -0.54 -4.66 16.30
C ASP A 62 0.19 -3.47 16.95
N PHE A 63 0.63 -2.51 16.13
CA PHE A 63 1.36 -1.33 16.57
C PHE A 63 0.49 -0.09 16.48
N THR A 64 0.49 0.72 17.54
CA THR A 64 -0.08 2.08 17.53
C THR A 64 1.00 3.11 17.84
N LEU A 65 1.28 4.00 16.89
CA LEU A 65 2.31 5.02 17.01
C LEU A 65 1.66 6.39 17.26
N LEU A 66 1.98 7.00 18.39
CA LEU A 66 1.44 8.29 18.81
C LEU A 66 2.44 9.43 18.60
N ASN A 67 1.90 10.63 18.38
CA ASN A 67 2.68 11.86 18.25
C ASN A 67 3.81 11.77 17.21
N VAL A 68 3.54 11.10 16.09
CA VAL A 68 4.51 10.94 15.01
C VAL A 68 4.61 12.26 14.26
N CYS A 69 5.81 12.83 14.16
CA CYS A 69 6.05 14.14 13.55
C CYS A 69 7.29 14.10 12.65
N GLY A 70 7.23 13.24 11.61
CA GLY A 70 8.27 13.12 10.61
C GLY A 70 9.37 12.11 10.93
N GLN A 71 9.15 11.19 11.89
CA GLN A 71 10.04 10.04 12.07
C GLN A 71 10.12 9.27 10.74
N ASN A 72 11.35 9.12 10.23
CA ASN A 72 11.63 8.36 9.01
C ASN A 72 11.68 6.86 9.30
N LEU A 73 11.70 6.05 8.24
CA LEU A 73 11.89 4.60 8.32
C LEU A 73 10.82 3.82 9.11
N ILE A 74 9.66 4.41 9.42
CA ILE A 74 8.60 3.73 10.19
C ILE A 74 8.22 2.41 9.51
N GLY A 75 8.31 1.31 10.24
CA GLY A 75 7.97 -0.02 9.73
C GLY A 75 8.94 -0.59 8.70
N THR A 76 10.07 0.07 8.40
CA THR A 76 10.98 -0.35 7.33
C THR A 76 11.65 -1.69 7.67
N GLY A 77 11.35 -2.71 6.87
CA GLY A 77 11.83 -4.08 7.10
C GLY A 77 11.26 -4.74 8.36
N VAL A 78 10.14 -4.26 8.88
CA VAL A 78 9.36 -4.99 9.90
C VAL A 78 8.69 -6.18 9.23
N SER A 79 8.82 -7.36 9.85
CA SER A 79 8.26 -8.61 9.34
C SER A 79 6.74 -8.62 9.43
N GLY A 80 6.05 -8.94 8.33
CA GLY A 80 4.62 -9.25 8.35
C GLY A 80 4.34 -10.71 8.72
N PRO A 81 3.06 -11.07 8.95
CA PRO A 81 1.91 -10.16 9.00
C PRO A 81 1.95 -9.31 10.28
N ALA A 82 1.57 -8.03 10.17
CA ALA A 82 1.34 -7.11 11.27
C ALA A 82 0.54 -5.88 10.79
N LYS A 83 -0.03 -5.14 11.75
CA LYS A 83 -0.77 -3.90 11.56
C LYS A 83 -0.02 -2.75 12.22
N ILE A 84 0.02 -1.60 11.56
CA ILE A 84 0.69 -0.39 12.03
C ILE A 84 -0.24 0.81 11.84
N ASP A 85 -0.76 1.33 12.94
CA ASP A 85 -1.56 2.54 12.99
C ASP A 85 -0.67 3.72 13.41
N VAL A 86 -0.62 4.76 12.58
CA VAL A 86 0.25 5.94 12.76
C VAL A 86 -0.60 7.18 12.98
N HIS A 87 -0.50 7.79 14.17
CA HIS A 87 -1.17 9.05 14.47
C HIS A 87 -0.20 10.22 14.30
N GLY A 88 -0.22 10.84 13.12
CA GLY A 88 0.60 12.00 12.79
C GLY A 88 1.23 11.95 11.40
N LEU A 89 2.33 12.68 11.23
CA LEU A 89 3.06 12.84 9.95
C LEU A 89 4.11 11.74 9.80
N MET A 90 3.95 10.85 8.81
CA MET A 90 4.98 9.85 8.49
C MET A 90 6.17 10.50 7.79
N GLY A 91 7.38 10.22 8.28
CA GLY A 91 8.61 10.73 7.69
C GLY A 91 9.11 9.93 6.49
N ASN A 92 10.12 10.48 5.81
CA ASN A 92 10.70 9.91 4.59
C ASN A 92 11.06 8.42 4.70
N HIS A 93 10.98 7.70 3.57
CA HIS A 93 11.38 6.29 3.46
C HIS A 93 10.67 5.31 4.41
N SER A 94 9.60 5.75 5.06
CA SER A 94 8.76 4.87 5.87
C SER A 94 8.03 3.85 5.00
N ALA A 95 7.65 2.72 5.59
CA ALA A 95 7.01 1.60 4.93
C ALA A 95 7.85 0.98 3.79
N ALA A 96 9.16 1.24 3.73
CA ALA A 96 10.01 0.63 2.71
C ALA A 96 10.25 -0.86 3.01
N PHE A 97 10.29 -1.68 1.95
CA PHE A 97 10.59 -3.11 2.03
C PHE A 97 9.66 -3.94 2.94
N ILE A 98 8.44 -3.45 3.20
CA ILE A 98 7.45 -4.22 3.96
C ILE A 98 6.78 -5.29 3.09
N ASP A 99 6.45 -6.43 3.70
CA ASP A 99 5.65 -7.49 3.10
C ASP A 99 4.51 -7.87 4.05
N LYS A 100 3.28 -7.97 3.54
CA LYS A 100 2.08 -8.37 4.30
C LYS A 100 1.77 -7.51 5.53
N ILE A 101 2.14 -6.22 5.48
CA ILE A 101 1.79 -5.25 6.52
C ILE A 101 0.52 -4.49 6.12
N GLU A 102 -0.39 -4.31 7.08
CA GLU A 102 -1.45 -3.30 7.00
C GLU A 102 -0.96 -2.02 7.68
N LEU A 103 -0.98 -0.89 6.98
CA LEU A 103 -0.53 0.38 7.54
C LEU A 103 -1.56 1.49 7.31
N ASN A 104 -1.81 2.29 8.35
CA ASN A 104 -2.84 3.31 8.35
C ASN A 104 -2.32 4.62 8.98
N THR A 105 -2.47 5.78 8.33
CA THR A 105 -2.25 7.09 8.99
C THR A 105 -3.53 7.81 9.41
N TYR A 106 -3.60 8.28 10.64
CA TYR A 106 -4.77 8.96 11.17
C TYR A 106 -4.48 10.45 11.38
N PRO A 107 -5.42 11.32 10.98
CA PRO A 107 -5.39 12.70 11.42
C PRO A 107 -5.39 12.79 12.95
N THR A 108 -4.68 13.77 13.51
CA THR A 108 -4.52 13.93 14.96
C THR A 108 -4.26 15.38 15.34
N PHE A 109 -4.33 15.67 16.64
CA PHE A 109 -3.82 16.91 17.22
C PHE A 109 -2.58 16.60 18.06
N PHE A 110 -1.48 17.28 17.76
CA PHE A 110 -0.29 17.24 18.60
C PHE A 110 -0.57 17.86 19.99
N PRO A 111 0.28 17.63 21.00
CA PRO A 111 0.04 18.12 22.37
C PRO A 111 -0.22 19.63 22.47
N ASN A 112 0.38 20.43 21.59
CA ASN A 112 0.20 21.87 21.48
C ASN A 112 -1.07 22.29 20.68
N GLN A 113 -2.00 21.35 20.43
CA GLN A 113 -3.24 21.57 19.68
C GLN A 113 -3.05 21.94 18.20
N VAL A 114 -1.87 21.69 17.63
CA VAL A 114 -1.65 21.82 16.19
C VAL A 114 -2.28 20.61 15.48
N TRP A 115 -3.17 20.89 14.53
CA TRP A 115 -3.78 19.89 13.66
C TRP A 115 -2.75 19.24 12.73
N CYS A 116 -2.80 17.92 12.63
CA CYS A 116 -2.02 17.14 11.69
C CYS A 116 -2.97 16.27 10.86
N PRO A 117 -3.00 16.40 9.52
CA PRO A 117 -3.93 15.66 8.66
C PRO A 117 -3.57 14.18 8.44
N GLY A 118 -2.46 13.67 9.00
CA GLY A 118 -2.00 12.31 8.74
C GLY A 118 -1.25 12.17 7.40
N ASP A 119 -0.54 13.22 6.98
CA ASP A 119 0.27 13.24 5.76
C ASP A 119 1.46 12.26 5.86
N ALA A 120 2.07 11.96 4.72
CA ALA A 120 3.32 11.24 4.63
C ALA A 120 4.28 11.97 3.67
N GLN A 121 5.57 11.97 3.98
CA GLN A 121 6.57 12.72 3.21
C GLN A 121 7.02 11.96 1.94
N VAL A 122 8.31 12.01 1.60
CA VAL A 122 8.89 11.51 0.35
C VAL A 122 9.23 10.02 0.45
N ALA A 123 9.12 9.30 -0.67
CA ALA A 123 9.59 7.93 -0.85
C ALA A 123 8.95 6.93 0.11
N ILE A 124 7.70 7.18 0.47
CA ILE A 124 6.90 6.30 1.32
C ILE A 124 6.56 5.05 0.53
N ALA A 125 6.69 3.90 1.18
CA ALA A 125 6.36 2.60 0.62
C ALA A 125 7.26 2.16 -0.57
N ASN A 126 8.52 2.60 -0.61
CA ASN A 126 9.44 2.14 -1.65
C ASN A 126 9.67 0.62 -1.58
N THR A 127 9.56 -0.05 -2.73
CA THR A 127 9.80 -1.49 -2.88
C THR A 127 8.96 -2.31 -1.88
N SER A 128 7.70 -1.95 -1.71
CA SER A 128 6.82 -2.54 -0.70
C SER A 128 5.73 -3.43 -1.31
N ASN A 129 5.25 -4.37 -0.51
CA ASN A 129 4.12 -5.26 -0.80
C ASN A 129 3.17 -5.35 0.41
N PRO A 130 2.53 -4.24 0.80
CA PRO A 130 1.55 -4.24 1.89
C PRO A 130 0.28 -5.00 1.51
N THR A 131 -0.48 -5.45 2.52
CA THR A 131 -1.87 -5.87 2.28
C THR A 131 -2.72 -4.66 1.93
N ASN A 132 -2.65 -3.62 2.77
CA ASN A 132 -3.22 -2.30 2.55
C ASN A 132 -2.29 -1.24 3.14
N LEU A 133 -2.10 -0.13 2.43
CA LEU A 133 -1.43 1.06 2.95
C LEU A 133 -2.32 2.27 2.69
N ASN A 134 -2.91 2.79 3.76
CA ASN A 134 -3.94 3.82 3.70
C ASN A 134 -3.46 5.11 4.39
N ILE A 135 -3.23 6.15 3.60
CA ILE A 135 -2.82 7.47 4.06
C ILE A 135 -4.05 8.39 4.19
N GLY A 136 -4.35 8.86 5.41
CA GLY A 136 -5.45 9.80 5.68
C GLY A 136 -5.20 11.22 5.18
N GLY A 137 -3.93 11.60 4.99
CA GLY A 137 -3.52 12.87 4.42
C GLY A 137 -3.07 12.76 2.96
N SER A 138 -2.12 13.62 2.58
CA SER A 138 -1.43 13.65 1.29
C SER A 138 -0.06 12.97 1.38
N VAL A 139 0.50 12.63 0.23
CA VAL A 139 1.85 12.08 0.09
C VAL A 139 2.67 12.95 -0.85
N ASP A 140 3.99 12.97 -0.64
CA ASP A 140 4.91 13.69 -1.52
C ASP A 140 5.45 12.77 -2.65
N ASP A 141 6.37 13.32 -3.44
CA ASP A 141 7.60 12.66 -3.90
C ASP A 141 7.63 11.12 -3.87
N LEU A 142 7.53 10.39 -4.99
CA LEU A 142 7.93 8.97 -5.11
C LEU A 142 7.10 7.97 -4.28
N PHE A 143 5.88 8.32 -3.85
CA PHE A 143 4.99 7.39 -3.16
C PHE A 143 4.81 6.07 -3.93
N ALA A 144 4.92 4.96 -3.20
CA ALA A 144 4.76 3.59 -3.69
C ALA A 144 5.66 3.27 -4.90
N SER A 145 6.87 3.81 -4.98
CA SER A 145 7.80 3.47 -6.08
C SER A 145 8.32 2.04 -5.97
N TYR A 146 8.54 1.38 -7.10
CA TYR A 146 9.11 0.02 -7.21
C TYR A 146 8.30 -1.08 -6.51
N CYS A 147 7.01 -0.84 -6.21
CA CYS A 147 6.17 -1.81 -5.53
C CYS A 147 5.80 -2.97 -6.48
N PRO A 148 6.10 -4.23 -6.12
CA PRO A 148 5.71 -5.38 -6.92
C PRO A 148 4.23 -5.77 -6.74
N SER A 149 3.56 -5.40 -5.65
CA SER A 149 2.13 -5.69 -5.43
C SER A 149 1.61 -4.84 -4.25
N GLY A 150 0.37 -5.07 -3.82
CA GLY A 150 -0.27 -4.40 -2.69
C GLY A 150 -1.32 -3.36 -3.09
N VAL A 151 -2.11 -2.92 -2.11
CA VAL A 151 -3.15 -1.91 -2.30
C VAL A 151 -2.80 -0.65 -1.52
N PHE A 152 -2.74 0.47 -2.23
CA PHE A 152 -2.35 1.77 -1.71
C PHE A 152 -3.51 2.74 -1.88
N ARG A 153 -3.87 3.45 -0.81
CA ARG A 153 -4.93 4.46 -0.84
C ARG A 153 -4.44 5.72 -0.16
N VAL A 154 -4.63 6.87 -0.81
CA VAL A 154 -4.27 8.18 -0.27
C VAL A 154 -5.52 9.05 -0.35
N ALA A 155 -6.03 9.52 0.79
CA ALA A 155 -7.19 10.40 0.82
C ALA A 155 -6.89 11.77 0.18
N GLY A 156 -5.68 12.28 0.39
CA GLY A 156 -5.22 13.54 -0.14
C GLY A 156 -4.70 13.48 -1.58
N GLN A 157 -3.69 14.31 -1.84
CA GLN A 157 -3.01 14.41 -3.13
C GLN A 157 -1.67 13.66 -3.12
N GLY A 158 -1.17 13.31 -4.31
CA GLY A 158 0.18 12.78 -4.51
C GLY A 158 1.13 13.81 -5.11
N GLY A 159 2.41 13.70 -4.76
CA GLY A 159 3.49 14.45 -5.40
C GLY A 159 3.85 13.92 -6.79
N ASN A 160 5.09 14.14 -7.21
CA ASN A 160 5.63 13.69 -8.48
C ASN A 160 5.99 12.21 -8.42
N ARG A 161 6.00 11.53 -9.58
CA ARG A 161 6.49 10.15 -9.72
C ARG A 161 5.87 9.14 -8.76
N CYS A 162 4.64 9.37 -8.30
CA CYS A 162 3.90 8.37 -7.55
C CYS A 162 3.67 7.15 -8.45
N GLY A 163 3.97 5.95 -7.95
CA GLY A 163 3.88 4.71 -8.72
C GLY A 163 5.00 4.52 -9.77
N LEU A 164 6.18 5.11 -9.55
CA LEU A 164 7.34 4.91 -10.42
C LEU A 164 7.76 3.43 -10.45
N ARG A 165 7.85 2.83 -11.64
CA ARG A 165 8.26 1.42 -11.84
C ARG A 165 7.52 0.40 -10.97
N THR A 166 6.25 0.64 -10.68
CA THR A 166 5.40 -0.34 -9.99
C THR A 166 4.92 -1.40 -10.97
N GLY A 167 4.77 -2.66 -10.54
CA GLY A 167 4.21 -3.64 -11.48
C GLY A 167 4.19 -5.09 -11.06
N ALA A 168 3.75 -5.89 -12.03
CA ALA A 168 3.69 -7.34 -12.11
C ALA A 168 2.76 -8.05 -11.14
N GLY A 169 2.61 -7.65 -9.89
CA GLY A 169 2.04 -8.55 -8.88
C GLY A 169 3.02 -9.66 -8.52
N ILE A 170 2.94 -10.18 -7.30
CA ILE A 170 3.74 -11.36 -6.90
C ILE A 170 2.87 -12.61 -7.11
N PRO A 171 3.28 -13.55 -7.98
CA PRO A 171 2.61 -14.84 -8.12
C PRO A 171 2.45 -15.55 -6.77
N HIS A 172 1.26 -16.12 -6.51
CA HIS A 172 0.99 -16.82 -5.26
C HIS A 172 2.00 -17.94 -5.00
N VAL A 173 2.37 -18.68 -6.05
CA VAL A 173 3.33 -19.79 -5.99
C VAL A 173 4.73 -19.38 -5.53
N TRP A 174 5.11 -18.10 -5.64
CA TRP A 174 6.39 -17.62 -5.09
C TRP A 174 6.32 -17.37 -3.57
N ARG A 175 5.11 -17.26 -3.02
CA ARG A 175 4.86 -17.07 -1.58
C ARG A 175 4.69 -18.38 -0.82
N GLU A 176 4.49 -19.50 -1.51
CA GLU A 176 4.28 -20.84 -0.91
C GLU A 176 5.55 -21.50 -0.39
N ILE A 177 6.73 -20.97 -0.70
CA ILE A 177 8.00 -21.56 -0.26
C ILE A 177 8.20 -21.25 1.22
N ASP A 178 7.88 -22.21 2.08
CA ASP A 178 8.13 -22.16 3.52
C ASP A 178 9.48 -22.81 3.86
N TYR A 179 10.53 -22.00 3.98
CA TYR A 179 11.86 -22.50 4.37
C TYR A 179 11.93 -22.93 5.84
N SER A 180 10.90 -22.63 6.65
CA SER A 180 10.88 -23.04 8.06
C SER A 180 10.77 -24.56 8.21
N GLU A 181 10.23 -25.26 7.20
CA GLU A 181 10.18 -26.72 7.13
C GLU A 181 11.58 -27.36 7.23
N PHE A 182 12.61 -26.66 6.75
CA PHE A 182 14.00 -27.13 6.76
C PHE A 182 14.77 -26.77 8.04
N LYS A 183 14.25 -25.90 8.92
CA LYS A 183 15.01 -25.38 10.07
C LYS A 183 15.47 -26.46 11.05
N ASN A 184 14.69 -27.52 11.18
CA ASN A 184 14.95 -28.62 12.10
C ASN A 184 15.41 -29.90 11.40
N MET A 185 15.70 -29.84 10.09
CA MET A 185 16.18 -30.98 9.30
C MET A 185 17.70 -30.99 9.22
N THR A 186 18.28 -32.19 9.19
CA THR A 186 19.68 -32.42 8.86
C THR A 186 19.94 -32.19 7.37
N VAL A 187 21.21 -31.98 7.01
CA VAL A 187 21.62 -31.79 5.61
C VAL A 187 21.20 -32.96 4.72
N ASP A 188 21.23 -34.20 5.24
CA ASP A 188 20.87 -35.38 4.46
C ASP A 188 19.36 -35.52 4.29
N GLU A 189 18.55 -35.22 5.31
CA GLU A 189 17.09 -35.14 5.18
C GLU A 189 16.67 -34.08 4.16
N ILE A 190 17.33 -32.91 4.16
CA ILE A 190 17.09 -31.85 3.16
C ILE A 190 17.41 -32.36 1.76
N LYS A 191 18.55 -33.06 1.56
CA LYS A 191 18.89 -33.62 0.24
C LYS A 191 17.86 -34.65 -0.22
N GLU A 192 17.41 -35.54 0.68
CA GLU A 192 16.40 -36.56 0.35
C GLU A 192 15.06 -35.92 -0.04
N ASP A 193 14.58 -34.93 0.72
CA ASP A 193 13.35 -34.19 0.39
C ASP A 193 13.48 -33.45 -0.95
N LEU A 194 14.58 -32.73 -1.18
CA LEU A 194 14.83 -32.03 -2.44
C LEU A 194 14.92 -33.00 -3.63
N LEU A 195 15.55 -34.16 -3.44
CA LEU A 195 15.63 -35.21 -4.44
C LEU A 195 14.24 -35.78 -4.74
N TYR A 196 13.43 -36.04 -3.72
CA TYR A 196 12.04 -36.50 -3.87
C TYR A 196 11.19 -35.47 -4.62
N LYS A 197 11.21 -34.19 -4.22
CA LYS A 197 10.53 -33.08 -4.92
C LYS A 197 11.02 -32.94 -6.37
N TYR A 198 12.29 -33.21 -6.66
CA TYR A 198 12.83 -33.26 -8.03
C TYR A 198 12.27 -34.44 -8.82
N GLN A 199 12.26 -35.65 -8.25
CA GLN A 199 11.73 -36.84 -8.89
C GLN A 199 10.24 -36.71 -9.23
N LEU A 200 9.43 -36.15 -8.31
CA LEU A 200 8.02 -35.84 -8.57
C LEU A 200 7.84 -34.89 -9.76
N ARG A 201 8.65 -33.82 -9.83
CA ARG A 201 8.64 -32.88 -10.97
C ARG A 201 9.02 -33.57 -12.28
N LYS A 202 10.05 -34.42 -12.26
CA LYS A 202 10.50 -35.20 -13.44
C LYS A 202 9.43 -36.19 -13.90
N ALA A 203 8.81 -36.92 -12.98
CA ALA A 203 7.71 -37.85 -13.28
C ALA A 203 6.52 -37.12 -13.92
N LYS A 204 6.15 -35.94 -13.36
CA LYS A 204 5.09 -35.10 -13.91
C LYS A 204 5.43 -34.57 -15.31
N LEU A 205 6.66 -34.11 -15.53
CA LEU A 205 7.14 -33.68 -16.85
C LEU A 205 7.05 -34.81 -17.89
N ASN A 206 7.48 -36.03 -17.52
CA ASN A 206 7.40 -37.20 -18.39
C ASN A 206 5.96 -37.58 -18.73
N SER A 207 5.03 -37.45 -17.79
CA SER A 207 3.61 -37.78 -17.98
C SER A 207 2.87 -36.76 -18.85
N LEU A 208 3.09 -35.46 -18.63
CA LEU A 208 2.37 -34.40 -19.33
C LEU A 208 2.99 -34.04 -20.68
N GLY A 209 4.30 -34.24 -20.82
CA GLY A 209 5.11 -33.64 -21.89
C GLY A 209 5.43 -32.16 -21.61
N PHE A 210 6.52 -31.68 -22.20
CA PHE A 210 7.12 -30.37 -21.90
C PHE A 210 6.15 -29.19 -22.12
N GLN A 211 5.37 -29.20 -23.20
CA GLN A 211 4.45 -28.09 -23.53
C GLN A 211 3.32 -27.95 -22.49
N LYS A 212 2.67 -29.04 -22.11
CA LYS A 212 1.60 -29.01 -21.09
C LYS A 212 2.16 -28.68 -19.71
N PHE A 213 3.34 -29.20 -19.39
CA PHE A 213 4.05 -28.85 -18.16
C PHE A 213 4.29 -27.33 -18.08
N LEU A 214 4.83 -26.71 -19.13
CA LEU A 214 5.02 -25.26 -19.18
C LEU A 214 3.70 -24.48 -19.03
N LEU A 215 2.63 -24.94 -19.68
CA LEU A 215 1.32 -24.28 -19.58
C LEU A 215 0.78 -24.26 -18.14
N GLU A 216 0.99 -25.33 -17.37
CA GLU A 216 0.60 -25.36 -15.95
C GLU A 216 1.40 -24.35 -15.11
N PHE A 217 2.71 -24.25 -15.33
CA PHE A 217 3.53 -23.24 -14.66
C PHE A 217 3.13 -21.82 -15.08
N LYS A 218 2.82 -21.62 -16.36
CA LYS A 218 2.32 -20.36 -16.89
C LYS A 218 1.05 -19.92 -16.15
N LYS A 219 0.06 -20.81 -16.00
CA LYS A 219 -1.18 -20.52 -15.25
C LYS A 219 -0.90 -20.12 -13.80
N LYS A 220 0.07 -20.78 -13.14
CA LYS A 220 0.48 -20.49 -11.77
C LYS A 220 1.14 -19.12 -11.59
N ILE A 221 1.83 -18.61 -12.61
CA ILE A 221 2.46 -17.29 -12.58
C ILE A 221 1.56 -16.19 -13.15
N GLU A 222 0.58 -16.54 -13.98
CA GLU A 222 -0.42 -15.62 -14.52
C GLU A 222 -1.39 -15.12 -13.44
N ASP A 223 -1.70 -15.96 -12.45
CA ASP A 223 -2.50 -15.55 -11.29
C ASP A 223 -1.66 -14.69 -10.32
N ARG A 224 -1.69 -13.38 -10.57
CA ARG A 224 -1.00 -12.37 -9.78
C ARG A 224 -1.89 -11.16 -9.60
N LYS A 225 -2.07 -10.75 -8.34
CA LYS A 225 -2.84 -9.55 -8.01
C LYS A 225 -2.01 -8.31 -8.35
N PRO A 226 -2.47 -7.44 -9.28
CA PRO A 226 -1.74 -6.24 -9.63
C PRO A 226 -1.67 -5.29 -8.43
N PRO A 227 -0.59 -4.51 -8.28
CA PRO A 227 -0.61 -3.38 -7.37
C PRO A 227 -1.69 -2.37 -7.79
N VAL A 228 -2.44 -1.87 -6.81
CA VAL A 228 -3.50 -0.87 -7.02
C VAL A 228 -3.17 0.39 -6.23
N ILE A 229 -3.16 1.55 -6.87
CA ILE A 229 -2.84 2.84 -6.24
C ILE A 229 -4.01 3.79 -6.46
N VAL A 230 -4.65 4.23 -5.37
CA VAL A 230 -5.83 5.10 -5.39
C VAL A 230 -5.54 6.44 -4.72
N PHE A 231 -5.80 7.54 -5.40
CA PHE A 231 -5.73 8.90 -4.86
C PHE A 231 -7.12 9.53 -4.79
N GLY A 232 -7.47 10.10 -3.64
CA GLY A 232 -8.72 10.83 -3.44
C GLY A 232 -8.75 12.17 -4.14
N ARG A 233 -7.60 12.86 -4.24
CA ARG A 233 -7.51 14.19 -4.87
C ARG A 233 -6.72 14.13 -6.16
N ARG A 234 -5.66 14.94 -6.29
CA ARG A 234 -4.84 15.09 -7.49
C ARG A 234 -3.50 14.40 -7.35
N VAL A 235 -2.81 14.18 -8.46
CA VAL A 235 -1.40 13.75 -8.48
C VAL A 235 -0.59 14.70 -9.36
N ARG A 236 0.69 14.94 -9.06
CA ARG A 236 1.54 15.80 -9.89
C ARG A 236 2.14 15.02 -11.07
N ASP A 237 3.30 15.46 -11.56
CA ASP A 237 3.90 15.00 -12.81
C ASP A 237 4.40 13.55 -12.70
N TYR A 238 4.49 12.87 -13.85
CA TYR A 238 5.07 11.52 -13.96
C TYR A 238 4.36 10.43 -13.12
N PHE A 239 3.05 10.60 -12.85
CA PHE A 239 2.24 9.55 -12.23
C PHE A 239 2.35 8.24 -13.03
N MET A 240 2.66 7.12 -12.37
CA MET A 240 2.85 5.80 -13.00
C MET A 240 3.92 5.73 -14.11
N GLU A 241 4.97 6.55 -14.00
CA GLU A 241 6.13 6.46 -14.89
C GLU A 241 6.74 5.05 -14.84
N TYR A 242 6.95 4.44 -16.02
CA TYR A 242 7.49 3.07 -16.18
C TYR A 242 6.71 1.96 -15.48
N ALA A 243 5.40 2.14 -15.21
CA ALA A 243 4.59 1.09 -14.61
C ALA A 243 4.45 -0.15 -15.52
N GLN A 244 4.43 -1.34 -14.92
CA GLN A 244 4.44 -2.65 -15.60
C GLN A 244 3.36 -3.59 -15.05
N GLY A 245 2.10 -3.19 -15.11
CA GLY A 245 0.95 -3.99 -14.68
C GLY A 245 0.20 -3.44 -13.47
N THR A 246 0.53 -2.21 -13.07
CA THR A 246 -0.15 -1.49 -11.98
C THR A 246 -1.49 -0.95 -12.44
N ILE A 247 -2.45 -0.84 -11.53
CA ILE A 247 -3.70 -0.12 -11.75
C ILE A 247 -3.69 1.17 -10.92
N GLY A 248 -3.73 2.31 -11.59
CA GLY A 248 -3.86 3.62 -10.94
C GLY A 248 -5.29 4.14 -10.98
N VAL A 249 -5.77 4.75 -9.90
CA VAL A 249 -7.08 5.38 -9.81
C VAL A 249 -6.94 6.76 -9.18
N ILE A 250 -7.49 7.79 -9.82
CA ILE A 250 -7.56 9.15 -9.29
C ILE A 250 -9.04 9.55 -9.23
N LEU A 251 -9.56 9.66 -8.01
CA LEU A 251 -10.98 9.93 -7.76
C LEU A 251 -11.34 11.40 -7.94
N ASN A 252 -10.38 12.32 -7.82
CA ASN A 252 -10.59 13.76 -7.98
C ASN A 252 -11.87 14.26 -7.25
N ILE A 253 -12.01 13.93 -5.96
CA ILE A 253 -13.23 14.17 -5.15
C ILE A 253 -13.65 15.65 -5.11
N TYR A 254 -12.73 16.56 -5.38
CA TYR A 254 -12.95 18.01 -5.39
C TYR A 254 -13.16 18.60 -6.79
N ASP A 255 -13.30 17.77 -7.82
CA ASP A 255 -13.55 18.21 -9.19
C ASP A 255 -12.54 19.25 -9.68
N ALA A 256 -11.26 19.02 -9.38
CA ALA A 256 -10.23 19.91 -9.82
C ALA A 256 -10.14 19.88 -11.36
N PRO A 257 -10.02 21.04 -12.04
CA PRO A 257 -9.96 21.11 -13.50
C PRO A 257 -8.78 20.34 -14.12
N SER A 258 -7.71 20.17 -13.34
CA SER A 258 -6.53 19.41 -13.71
C SER A 258 -6.26 18.41 -12.58
N PRO A 259 -6.75 17.16 -12.71
CA PRO A 259 -6.55 16.11 -11.70
C PRO A 259 -5.12 15.58 -11.67
N VAL A 260 -4.35 15.84 -12.72
CA VAL A 260 -3.00 15.33 -12.94
C VAL A 260 -2.04 16.37 -13.49
N GLY A 261 -0.75 16.18 -13.23
CA GLY A 261 0.36 16.90 -13.84
C GLY A 261 0.64 16.51 -15.30
N TYR A 262 1.90 16.63 -15.71
CA TYR A 262 2.42 16.29 -17.05
C TYR A 262 3.12 14.93 -17.08
N TYR A 263 3.29 14.40 -18.30
CA TYR A 263 4.00 13.14 -18.59
C TYR A 263 3.46 11.92 -17.84
N ILE A 264 2.15 11.89 -17.57
CA ILE A 264 1.54 10.77 -16.85
C ILE A 264 1.65 9.48 -17.66
N CYS A 265 1.93 8.39 -16.95
CA CYS A 265 2.13 7.05 -17.49
C CYS A 265 3.25 6.95 -18.54
N SER A 266 4.21 7.89 -18.56
CA SER A 266 5.34 7.84 -19.49
C SER A 266 6.10 6.52 -19.35
N GLY A 267 6.28 5.81 -20.48
CA GLY A 267 6.98 4.52 -20.49
C GLY A 267 6.23 3.38 -19.80
N MET A 268 4.93 3.54 -19.49
CA MET A 268 4.10 2.45 -18.99
C MET A 268 3.97 1.36 -20.07
N THR A 269 4.38 0.13 -19.76
CA THR A 269 4.36 -0.99 -20.72
C THR A 269 3.20 -1.96 -20.47
N ALA A 270 2.62 -1.95 -19.27
CA ALA A 270 1.45 -2.75 -18.92
C ALA A 270 0.69 -2.07 -17.77
N GLY A 271 -0.59 -2.40 -17.61
CA GLY A 271 -1.45 -1.80 -16.59
C GLY A 271 -2.42 -0.77 -17.17
N LYS A 272 -3.15 -0.08 -16.30
CA LYS A 272 -4.19 0.88 -16.67
C LYS A 272 -4.24 2.01 -15.64
N ALA A 273 -4.52 3.23 -16.07
CA ALA A 273 -4.87 4.32 -15.17
C ALA A 273 -6.29 4.80 -15.43
N PHE A 274 -7.04 5.08 -14.36
CA PHE A 274 -8.38 5.62 -14.40
C PHE A 274 -8.39 6.97 -13.68
N ILE A 275 -8.79 8.04 -14.37
CA ILE A 275 -8.73 9.39 -13.83
C ILE A 275 -10.10 10.05 -13.99
N ARG A 276 -10.69 10.49 -12.88
CA ARG A 276 -11.97 11.21 -12.91
C ARG A 276 -11.77 12.67 -13.32
N GLY A 277 -12.49 13.10 -14.34
CA GLY A 277 -12.42 14.43 -14.95
C GLY A 277 -11.62 14.44 -16.26
N ASP A 278 -11.38 15.64 -16.77
CA ASP A 278 -10.75 15.82 -18.08
C ASP A 278 -9.23 15.68 -18.00
N VAL A 279 -8.67 14.90 -18.93
CA VAL A 279 -7.22 14.77 -19.12
C VAL A 279 -6.90 15.07 -20.57
N SER A 280 -6.19 16.17 -20.78
CA SER A 280 -5.77 16.60 -22.11
C SER A 280 -4.63 15.74 -22.63
N HIS A 281 -4.58 15.53 -23.96
CA HIS A 281 -3.60 14.64 -24.59
C HIS A 281 -2.15 15.11 -24.39
N ASP A 282 -1.91 16.41 -24.23
CA ASP A 282 -0.58 17.00 -23.95
C ASP A 282 -0.01 16.64 -22.57
N ARG A 283 -0.86 16.13 -21.66
CA ARG A 283 -0.42 15.65 -20.34
C ARG A 283 0.07 14.21 -20.35
N LEU A 284 -0.23 13.46 -21.42
CA LEU A 284 0.15 12.06 -21.53
C LEU A 284 1.66 11.92 -21.76
N GLY A 285 2.25 10.92 -21.14
CA GLY A 285 3.61 10.50 -21.42
C GLY A 285 3.72 9.78 -22.76
N ALA A 286 4.95 9.43 -23.14
CA ALA A 286 5.18 8.68 -24.37
C ALA A 286 4.61 7.26 -24.29
N ASN A 287 4.10 6.75 -25.42
CA ASN A 287 3.63 5.38 -25.61
C ASN A 287 2.39 4.97 -24.80
N VAL A 288 1.53 5.94 -24.44
CA VAL A 288 0.20 5.67 -23.87
C VAL A 288 -0.89 6.38 -24.66
N LYS A 289 -2.12 5.88 -24.57
CA LYS A 289 -3.31 6.41 -25.25
C LYS A 289 -4.52 6.40 -24.32
N LEU A 290 -5.48 7.29 -24.59
CA LEU A 290 -6.83 7.15 -24.06
C LEU A 290 -7.49 5.92 -24.71
N SER A 291 -8.34 5.22 -23.95
CA SER A 291 -9.06 4.03 -24.43
C SER A 291 -10.46 3.96 -23.81
N PRO A 292 -11.46 3.36 -24.49
CA PRO A 292 -12.83 3.29 -23.99
C PRO A 292 -12.96 2.47 -22.69
N MET A 293 -13.90 2.84 -21.83
CA MET A 293 -14.27 2.02 -20.67
C MET A 293 -14.98 0.72 -21.11
N THR A 294 -14.73 -0.37 -20.38
CA THR A 294 -15.42 -1.67 -20.55
C THR A 294 -16.20 -1.96 -19.28
N ASP A 295 -17.16 -2.88 -19.32
CA ASP A 295 -17.98 -3.24 -18.16
C ASP A 295 -17.13 -3.80 -17.00
N GLU A 296 -16.13 -4.61 -17.31
CA GLU A 296 -15.14 -5.08 -16.32
C GLU A 296 -14.39 -3.91 -15.65
N ASN A 297 -14.00 -2.89 -16.43
CA ASN A 297 -13.35 -1.71 -15.86
C ASN A 297 -14.30 -0.95 -14.92
N ARG A 298 -15.59 -0.86 -15.27
CA ARG A 298 -16.62 -0.23 -14.44
C ARG A 298 -16.87 -1.01 -13.15
N GLU A 299 -16.88 -2.34 -13.22
CA GLU A 299 -17.04 -3.22 -12.05
C GLU A 299 -15.86 -3.05 -11.10
N PHE A 300 -14.64 -3.12 -11.64
CA PHE A 300 -13.43 -2.88 -10.88
C PHE A 300 -13.43 -1.50 -10.20
N LEU A 301 -13.73 -0.43 -10.94
CA LEU A 301 -13.76 0.93 -10.38
C LEU A 301 -14.81 1.09 -9.28
N GLY A 302 -16.01 0.56 -9.48
CA GLY A 302 -17.06 0.58 -8.45
C GLY A 302 -16.57 -0.07 -7.15
N GLY A 303 -15.94 -1.24 -7.25
CA GLY A 303 -15.31 -1.90 -6.10
C GLY A 303 -14.24 -1.05 -5.41
N GLN A 304 -13.32 -0.45 -6.20
CA GLN A 304 -12.28 0.41 -5.63
C GLN A 304 -12.82 1.66 -4.93
N ILE A 305 -13.87 2.28 -5.47
CA ILE A 305 -14.52 3.45 -4.86
C ILE A 305 -15.18 3.07 -3.53
N LEU A 306 -15.91 1.95 -3.49
CA LEU A 306 -16.56 1.47 -2.27
C LEU A 306 -15.53 1.07 -1.20
N ASP A 307 -14.44 0.42 -1.58
CA ASP A 307 -13.36 0.08 -0.65
C ASP A 307 -12.65 1.33 -0.13
N PHE A 308 -12.41 2.32 -0.98
CA PHE A 308 -11.88 3.62 -0.58
C PHE A 308 -12.82 4.33 0.41
N TYR A 309 -14.13 4.31 0.13
CA TYR A 309 -15.15 4.85 1.02
C TYR A 309 -15.12 4.19 2.40
N LYS A 310 -15.16 2.85 2.45
CA LYS A 310 -15.09 2.10 3.71
C LYS A 310 -13.81 2.37 4.49
N THR A 311 -12.68 2.50 3.80
CA THR A 311 -11.37 2.74 4.42
C THR A 311 -11.30 4.09 5.15
N PHE A 312 -11.91 5.13 4.59
CA PHE A 312 -11.79 6.49 5.09
C PHE A 312 -13.06 7.07 5.74
N SER A 313 -14.17 6.32 5.74
CA SER A 313 -15.43 6.75 6.35
C SER A 313 -15.21 7.16 7.81
N LYS A 314 -15.63 8.39 8.15
CA LYS A 314 -15.52 9.01 9.49
C LYS A 314 -14.10 9.18 10.02
N ARG A 315 -13.07 9.00 9.17
CA ARG A 315 -11.65 9.18 9.52
C ARG A 315 -11.12 10.57 9.13
N LEU A 316 -11.76 11.21 8.16
CA LEU A 316 -11.30 12.47 7.54
C LEU A 316 -12.10 13.67 8.05
N THR A 317 -11.73 14.88 7.60
CA THR A 317 -12.47 16.12 7.93
C THR A 317 -13.91 16.07 7.41
N ASP A 318 -14.84 16.68 8.13
CA ASP A 318 -16.27 16.74 7.76
C ASP A 318 -16.49 17.20 6.31
N SER A 319 -15.78 18.24 5.86
CA SER A 319 -15.87 18.75 4.48
C SER A 319 -15.44 17.73 3.41
N TYR A 320 -14.49 16.86 3.74
CA TYR A 320 -14.07 15.79 2.84
C TYR A 320 -15.13 14.69 2.83
N GLN A 321 -15.61 14.31 4.02
CA GLN A 321 -16.61 13.28 4.19
C GLN A 321 -17.87 13.61 3.39
N GLU A 322 -18.39 14.84 3.50
CA GLU A 322 -19.56 15.30 2.75
C GLU A 322 -19.40 15.13 1.22
N LYS A 323 -18.23 15.47 0.67
CA LYS A 323 -17.98 15.29 -0.77
C LYS A 323 -17.84 13.84 -1.16
N LEU A 324 -17.23 13.03 -0.32
CA LEU A 324 -17.07 11.60 -0.55
C LEU A 324 -18.43 10.89 -0.50
N ASP A 325 -19.27 11.21 0.50
CA ASP A 325 -20.65 10.74 0.62
C ASP A 325 -21.44 11.10 -0.64
N GLY A 326 -21.40 12.38 -1.04
CA GLY A 326 -22.09 12.82 -2.25
C GLY A 326 -21.60 12.13 -3.54
N PHE A 327 -20.33 11.69 -3.60
CA PHE A 327 -19.83 10.91 -4.73
C PHE A 327 -20.37 9.48 -4.73
N VAL A 328 -20.39 8.82 -3.57
CA VAL A 328 -20.94 7.47 -3.43
C VAL A 328 -22.45 7.47 -3.68
N GLU A 329 -23.19 8.48 -3.20
CA GLU A 329 -24.62 8.62 -3.49
C GLU A 329 -24.91 8.75 -5.00
N ARG A 330 -24.06 9.45 -5.76
CA ARG A 330 -24.18 9.52 -7.22
C ARG A 330 -23.92 8.17 -7.87
N LEU A 331 -22.90 7.45 -7.39
CA LEU A 331 -22.59 6.10 -7.85
C LEU A 331 -23.77 5.14 -7.62
N ASP A 332 -24.45 5.25 -6.47
CA ASP A 332 -25.63 4.42 -6.14
C ASP A 332 -26.87 4.77 -6.98
N LYS A 333 -27.08 6.07 -7.26
CA LYS A 333 -28.23 6.54 -8.05
C LYS A 333 -28.09 6.21 -9.54
N ASN A 334 -26.92 6.46 -10.12
CA ASN A 334 -26.65 6.20 -11.53
C ASN A 334 -25.18 5.82 -11.72
N ARG A 335 -24.91 4.52 -11.61
CA ARG A 335 -23.57 3.97 -11.65
C ARG A 335 -22.83 4.30 -12.95
N ASP A 336 -23.50 4.17 -14.09
CA ASP A 336 -22.84 4.36 -15.38
C ASP A 336 -22.47 5.83 -15.61
N GLU A 337 -23.38 6.76 -15.28
CA GLU A 337 -23.12 8.20 -15.36
C GLU A 337 -21.97 8.63 -14.43
N ALA A 338 -21.89 8.09 -13.22
CA ALA A 338 -20.81 8.40 -12.29
C ALA A 338 -19.45 7.87 -12.79
N LEU A 339 -19.44 6.70 -13.42
CA LEU A 339 -18.23 6.04 -13.93
C LEU A 339 -17.81 6.56 -15.33
N ASP A 340 -18.73 7.12 -16.11
CA ASP A 340 -18.45 7.78 -17.40
C ASP A 340 -17.60 9.04 -17.26
N GLN A 341 -17.49 9.57 -16.04
CA GLN A 341 -16.62 10.71 -15.72
C GLN A 341 -15.14 10.31 -15.64
N PHE A 342 -14.81 9.02 -15.77
CA PHE A 342 -13.43 8.54 -15.78
C PHE A 342 -12.90 8.38 -17.20
N VAL A 343 -11.71 8.92 -17.43
CA VAL A 343 -10.90 8.54 -18.59
C VAL A 343 -10.00 7.36 -18.25
N LYS A 344 -9.81 6.45 -19.22
CA LYS A 344 -8.90 5.30 -19.09
C LYS A 344 -7.68 5.51 -19.97
N ILE A 345 -6.50 5.33 -19.39
CA ILE A 345 -5.20 5.39 -20.07
C ILE A 345 -4.57 4.01 -20.08
N VAL A 346 -4.06 3.58 -21.24
CA VAL A 346 -3.39 2.28 -21.45
C VAL A 346 -2.15 2.45 -22.33
N PRO A 347 -1.19 1.51 -22.30
CA PRO A 347 -0.11 1.46 -23.29
C PRO A 347 -0.65 1.39 -24.73
N VAL A 348 0.08 1.95 -25.68
CA VAL A 348 -0.35 1.95 -27.11
C VAL A 348 -0.52 0.53 -27.65
N ASP A 349 0.34 -0.40 -27.21
CA ASP A 349 0.33 -1.82 -27.62
C ASP A 349 -0.74 -2.66 -26.89
N SER A 350 -1.52 -2.07 -25.99
CA SER A 350 -2.66 -2.76 -25.37
C SER A 350 -3.85 -2.77 -26.32
N GLU A 351 -4.42 -3.98 -26.52
CA GLU A 351 -5.69 -4.21 -27.23
C GLU A 351 -6.87 -3.54 -26.52
#